data_AF-A0A524KRD4-F1
#
_entry.id   AF-A0A524KRD4-F1
#
_cell.length_a   1.000
_cell.length_b   1.000
_cell.length_c   1.000
_cell.angle_alpha   90.00
_cell.angle_beta   90.00
_cell.angle_gamma   90.00
#
_symmetry.space_group_name_H-M   'P 1'
#
loop_
_entity.id
_entity.type
_entity.pdbx_description
1 polymer ?
#
loop_
_entity_poly.entity_id
_entity_poly.type
_entity_poly.pdbx_seq_one_letter_code
_entity_poly.pdbx_strand_id
1 'polypeptide(L)' 'MKRSVWLWIIAILITLASARWQRMTGPTHELSGMASLGGSGIHYVLDRTHAGPGDHRVALGALPADVTGVTEWKDYRSN' A
#
# COMPACT_ATOMS: atom_id res chain seq x y z
N MET A 1 37.22 4.10 19.23
CA MET A 1 36.23 5.00 18.58
C MET A 1 35.69 4.46 17.25
N LYS A 2 36.53 3.99 16.29
CA LYS A 2 36.09 3.48 14.98
C LYS A 2 35.08 2.30 15.03
N ARG A 3 35.28 1.38 15.98
CA ARG A 3 34.37 0.24 16.21
C ARG A 3 32.97 0.69 16.63
N SER A 4 32.87 1.78 17.39
CA SER A 4 31.59 2.35 17.81
C SER A 4 30.82 2.94 16.63
N VAL A 5 31.51 3.62 15.71
CA VAL A 5 30.88 4.20 14.51
C VAL A 5 30.28 3.09 13.64
N TRP A 6 31.01 1.98 13.45
CA TRP A 6 30.50 0.83 12.70
C TRP A 6 29.25 0.20 13.36
N LEU A 7 29.23 0.08 14.69
CA LEU A 7 28.05 -0.41 15.41
C LEU A 7 26.84 0.52 15.23
N TRP A 8 27.05 1.84 15.26
CA TRP A 8 25.99 2.81 15.01
C TRP A 8 25.45 2.76 13.58
N ILE A 9 26.31 2.58 12.58
CA ILE A 9 25.89 2.40 11.18
C ILE A 9 25.02 1.14 11.04
N ILE A 10 25.46 0.02 11.61
CA ILE A 10 24.70 -1.24 11.59
C ILE A 10 23.37 -1.06 12.31
N ALA A 11 23.35 -0.39 13.47
CA ALA A 11 22.12 -0.13 14.21
C ALA A 11 21.11 0.65 13.36
N ILE A 12 21.54 1.73 12.69
CA ILE A 12 20.69 2.53 11.80
C ILE A 12 20.15 1.70 10.64
N LEU A 13 20.99 0.87 10.01
CA LEU A 13 20.57 -0.01 8.91
C LEU A 13 19.50 -1.00 9.36
N ILE A 14 19.70 -1.64 10.52
CA ILE A 14 18.72 -2.57 11.09
C ILE A 14 17.41 -1.83 11.38
N THR A 15 17.45 -0.66 12.00
CA THR A 15 16.24 0.13 12.31
C THR A 15 15.47 0.52 11.05
N LEU A 16 16.15 1.01 10.00
CA LEU A 16 15.51 1.37 8.73
C LEU A 16 14.90 0.15 8.04
N ALA A 17 15.61 -0.98 8.04
CA ALA A 17 15.11 -2.24 7.49
C ALA A 17 13.87 -2.73 8.26
N SER A 18 13.89 -2.68 9.60
CA SER A 18 12.74 -3.02 10.44
C SER A 18 11.54 -2.10 10.19
N ALA A 19 11.74 -0.79 10.08
CA ALA A 19 10.66 0.16 9.78
C ALA A 19 10.03 -0.10 8.41
N ARG A 20 10.86 -0.39 7.39
CA ARG A 20 10.40 -0.79 6.05
C ARG A 20 9.57 -2.07 6.12
N TRP A 21 10.07 -3.09 6.82
CA TRP A 21 9.40 -4.37 6.99
C TRP A 21 8.06 -4.21 7.70
N GLN A 22 8.01 -3.45 8.81
CA GLN A 22 6.76 -3.13 9.53
C GLN A 22 5.73 -2.42 8.65
N ARG A 23 6.15 -1.52 7.75
CA ARG A 23 5.23 -0.88 6.80
C ARG A 23 4.69 -1.86 5.76
N MET A 24 5.47 -2.87 5.38
CA MET A 24 5.05 -3.89 4.41
C MET A 24 4.16 -4.98 5.03
N THR A 25 4.45 -5.40 6.26
CA THR A 25 3.71 -6.46 6.97
C THR A 25 2.63 -5.93 7.91
N GLY A 26 2.55 -4.61 8.07
CA GLY A 26 1.52 -3.96 8.86
C GLY A 26 0.10 -4.32 8.38
N PRO A 27 -0.90 -4.24 9.28
CA PRO A 27 -2.28 -4.61 8.97
C PRO A 27 -2.90 -3.72 7.87
N THR A 28 -2.33 -2.53 7.65
CA THR A 28 -2.81 -1.50 6.74
C THR A 28 -1.79 -1.21 5.63
N HIS A 29 -1.43 -2.23 4.85
CA HIS A 29 -0.68 -2.00 3.61
C HIS A 29 -1.64 -1.75 2.45
N GLU A 30 -1.24 -0.86 1.54
CA GLU A 30 -1.95 -0.60 0.30
C GLU A 30 -1.89 -1.82 -0.63
N LEU A 31 -3.00 -2.14 -1.28
CA LEU A 31 -3.04 -3.09 -2.37
C LEU A 31 -2.75 -2.34 -3.67
N SER A 32 -1.50 -2.35 -4.09
CA SER A 32 -1.05 -1.75 -5.34
C SER A 32 -0.79 -2.82 -6.41
N GLY A 33 -1.13 -2.54 -7.66
CA GLY A 33 -0.89 -3.46 -8.78
C GLY A 33 -1.06 -2.82 -10.14
N MET A 34 -1.01 -3.67 -11.17
CA MET A 34 -1.35 -3.31 -12.55
C MET A 34 -2.44 -4.26 -13.04
N ALA A 35 -3.52 -3.71 -13.60
CA ALA A 35 -4.57 -4.45 -14.28
C ALA A 35 -4.53 -4.13 -15.79
N SER A 36 -4.89 -5.09 -16.64
CA SER A 36 -5.03 -4.85 -18.07
C SER A 36 -6.50 -4.62 -18.43
N LEU A 37 -6.81 -3.49 -19.06
CA LEU A 37 -8.13 -3.15 -19.57
C LEU A 37 -8.00 -2.70 -21.02
N GLY A 38 -8.67 -3.40 -21.94
CA GLY A 38 -8.62 -3.06 -23.37
C GLY A 38 -7.20 -3.06 -23.98
N GLY A 39 -6.28 -3.85 -23.44
CA GLY A 39 -4.87 -3.89 -23.87
C GLY A 39 -3.99 -2.78 -23.29
N SER A 40 -4.54 -1.89 -22.46
CA SER A 40 -3.80 -0.87 -21.73
C SER A 40 -3.61 -1.26 -20.27
N GLY A 41 -2.39 -1.06 -19.75
CA GLY A 41 -2.07 -1.30 -18.35
C GLY A 41 -2.50 -0.13 -17.46
N ILE A 42 -3.34 -0.40 -16.47
CA ILE A 42 -3.80 0.58 -15.48
C ILE A 42 -3.13 0.24 -14.16
N HIS A 43 -2.35 1.19 -13.64
CA HIS A 43 -1.86 1.12 -12.28
C HIS A 43 -2.95 1.52 -11.29
N TYR A 44 -3.08 0.74 -10.23
CA TYR A 44 -4.02 1.03 -9.15
C TYR A 44 -3.32 0.93 -7.80
N VAL A 45 -3.83 1.70 -6.85
CA VAL A 45 -3.48 1.66 -5.44
C VAL A 45 -4.80 1.74 -4.68
N LEU A 46 -5.08 0.71 -3.88
CA LEU A 46 -6.29 0.62 -3.07
C LEU A 46 -5.88 0.52 -1.60
N ASP A 47 -6.28 1.49 -0.78
CA ASP A 47 -5.99 1.43 0.64
C ASP A 47 -6.80 0.30 1.27
N ARG A 48 -6.14 -0.50 2.11
CA ARG A 48 -6.77 -1.66 2.77
C ARG A 48 -7.68 -1.27 3.93
N THR A 49 -7.48 -0.08 4.50
CA THR A 49 -8.24 0.39 5.66
C THR A 49 -8.32 1.91 5.65
N HIS A 50 -9.51 2.43 5.92
CA HIS A 50 -9.72 3.86 6.12
C HIS A 50 -9.71 4.18 7.61
N ALA A 51 -8.64 4.82 8.07
CA ALA A 51 -8.56 5.35 9.42
C ALA A 51 -9.14 6.78 9.41
N GLY A 52 -10.41 6.92 9.77
CA GLY A 52 -11.05 8.24 9.84
C GLY A 52 -12.57 8.15 9.91
N PRO A 53 -13.23 9.24 10.32
CA PRO A 53 -14.68 9.35 10.19
C PRO A 53 -15.08 9.56 8.72
N GLY A 54 -16.17 8.92 8.29
CA GLY A 54 -16.75 9.10 6.96
C GLY A 54 -16.37 8.02 5.94
N ASP A 55 -16.73 8.28 4.69
CA ASP A 55 -16.55 7.35 3.58
C ASP A 55 -15.12 7.40 3.02
N HIS A 56 -14.59 6.23 2.70
CA HIS A 56 -13.29 6.11 2.04
C HIS A 56 -13.41 6.37 0.54
N ARG A 57 -12.68 7.36 0.02
CA ARG A 57 -12.64 7.63 -1.41
C ARG A 57 -11.82 6.57 -2.14
N VAL A 58 -12.48 5.76 -2.96
CA VAL A 58 -11.83 4.87 -3.92
C VAL A 58 -11.70 5.59 -5.27
N ALA A 59 -10.49 5.72 -5.80
CA ALA A 59 -10.24 6.37 -7.08
C ALA A 59 -9.19 5.61 -7.90
N LEU A 60 -9.43 5.49 -9.20
CA LEU A 60 -8.47 4.98 -10.17
C LEU A 60 -8.02 6.13 -11.07
N GLY A 61 -6.71 6.24 -11.29
CA GLY A 61 -6.13 7.29 -12.14
C GLY A 61 -6.15 6.91 -13.62
N ALA A 62 -6.17 7.92 -14.49
CA ALA A 62 -5.93 7.80 -15.92
C ALA A 62 -6.85 6.81 -16.69
N LEU A 63 -8.12 6.71 -16.28
CA LEU A 63 -9.11 5.93 -17.01
C LEU A 63 -9.60 6.67 -18.27
N PRO A 64 -9.77 5.98 -19.41
CA PRO A 64 -10.49 6.50 -20.57
C PRO A 64 -11.95 6.90 -20.24
N ALA A 65 -12.50 7.85 -20.99
CA ALA A 65 -13.82 8.43 -20.71
C ALA A 65 -15.00 7.45 -20.92
N ASP A 66 -14.78 6.36 -21.65
CA ASP A 66 -15.75 5.31 -21.95
C ASP A 66 -15.74 4.17 -20.91
N VAL A 67 -14.92 4.29 -19.85
CA VAL A 67 -14.85 3.27 -18.79
C VAL A 67 -15.84 3.57 -17.68
N THR A 68 -16.79 2.65 -17.49
CA THR A 68 -17.66 2.59 -16.32
C THR A 68 -17.20 1.50 -15.36
N GLY A 69 -17.48 1.64 -14.07
CA GLY A 69 -17.15 0.63 -13.07
C GLY A 69 -18.16 0.56 -11.94
N VAL A 70 -18.10 -0.52 -11.18
CA VAL A 70 -18.86 -0.73 -9.94
C VAL A 70 -17.87 -0.99 -8.81
N THR A 71 -18.23 -0.59 -7.59
CA THR A 71 -17.47 -0.91 -6.39
C THR A 71 -18.24 -1.96 -5.60
N GLU A 72 -17.61 -3.10 -5.37
CA GLU A 72 -18.17 -4.19 -4.57
C GLU A 72 -17.43 -4.29 -3.25
N TRP A 73 -18.17 -4.44 -2.16
CA TRP A 73 -17.62 -4.67 -0.83
C TRP A 73 -17.76 -6.13 -0.44
N LYS A 74 -16.66 -6.75 0.01
CA LYS A 74 -16.67 -8.08 0.62
C LYS A 74 -16.34 -7.96 2.09
N ASP A 75 -17.32 -8.25 2.94
CA ASP A 75 -17.11 -8.33 4.37
C ASP A 75 -16.29 -9.59 4.72
N TYR A 76 -15.13 -9.39 5.34
CA TYR A 76 -14.30 -10.47 5.85
C TYR A 76 -14.59 -10.62 7.35
N ARG A 77 -15.51 -11.53 7.68
CA ARG A 77 -15.81 -11.85 9.09
C ARG A 77 -14.53 -12.27 9.81
N SER A 78 -14.16 -11.55 10.87
CA SER A 78 -13.14 -11.99 11.82
C SER A 78 -13.72 -13.14 12.65
N ASN A 79 -12.98 -14.25 12.73
CA ASN A 79 -13.31 -15.41 13.56
C ASN A 79 -12.87 -15.17 15.01
#